data_AF-A0A059WX61-F1
#
_entry.id   AF-A0A059WX61-F1
#
_cell.length_a   1.000
_cell.length_b   1.000
_cell.length_c   1.000
_cell.angle_alpha   90.00
_cell.angle_beta   90.00
_cell.angle_gamma   90.00
#
_symmetry.space_group_name_H-M   'P 1'
#
loop_
_entity.id
_entity.type
_entity.pdbx_description
1 polymer ?
#
loop_
_entity_poly.entity_id
_entity_poly.type
_entity_poly.pdbx_seq_one_letter_code
_entity_poly.pdbx_strand_id
1 'polypeptide(L)'
;MVKAPRQGSSVGVYIIKNADLLENGLAEARKFDRRLLVEEFVPGRELTVGILGDQALPIIEMIPKSGFYDFTNKYPFLNPQAGGGAEHVCPARIEEALTRQIQDLALRAYRSIGLRVYSRVD
;
A
#
# COMPACT_ATOMS: atom_id res chain seq x y z
N MET A 1 9.62 6.71 -5.91
CA MET A 1 9.18 5.31 -6.09
C MET A 1 8.82 5.07 -7.55
N VAL A 2 9.20 3.93 -8.10
CA VAL A 2 8.81 3.48 -9.45
C VAL A 2 7.86 2.30 -9.30
N LYS A 3 6.75 2.28 -10.04
CA LYS A 3 5.79 1.17 -10.02
C LYS A 3 5.28 0.77 -11.40
N ALA A 4 5.09 -0.53 -11.60
CA ALA A 4 4.30 -1.08 -12.69
C ALA A 4 2.80 -0.94 -12.35
N PRO A 5 2.03 -0.09 -13.06
CA PRO A 5 0.73 0.39 -12.61
C PRO A 5 -0.39 -0.67 -12.61
N ARG A 6 -0.17 -1.81 -13.26
CA ARG A 6 -1.16 -2.89 -13.41
C ARG A 6 -0.83 -4.12 -12.55
N GLN A 7 0.11 -3.99 -11.62
CA GLN A 7 0.51 -5.07 -10.73
C GLN A 7 -0.09 -4.90 -9.33
N GLY A 8 -0.17 -6.01 -8.59
CA GLY A 8 -0.57 -6.06 -7.18
C GLY A 8 0.56 -6.58 -6.29
N SER A 9 0.31 -6.65 -4.98
CA SER A 9 1.23 -7.28 -4.02
C SER A 9 2.67 -6.73 -4.02
N SER A 10 2.82 -5.44 -4.35
CA SER A 10 4.11 -4.74 -4.46
C SER A 10 5.05 -5.32 -5.52
N VAL A 11 4.53 -6.13 -6.45
CA VAL A 11 5.29 -6.65 -7.59
C VAL A 11 5.59 -5.50 -8.55
N GLY A 12 6.85 -5.37 -8.96
CA GLY A 12 7.30 -4.29 -9.83
C GLY A 12 7.32 -2.91 -9.17
N VAL A 13 7.42 -2.86 -7.83
CA VAL A 13 7.55 -1.62 -7.05
C VAL A 13 8.98 -1.50 -6.52
N TYR A 14 9.63 -0.36 -6.79
CA TYR A 14 11.00 -0.08 -6.38
C TYR A 14 11.09 1.29 -5.70
N ILE A 15 11.60 1.31 -4.47
CA ILE A 15 11.89 2.56 -3.75
C ILE A 15 13.29 3.03 -4.14
N ILE A 16 13.36 4.18 -4.81
CA ILE A 16 14.59 4.80 -5.27
C ILE A 16 15.06 5.79 -4.20
N LYS A 17 16.13 5.45 -3.49
CA LYS A 17 16.67 6.27 -2.38
C LYS A 17 17.76 7.26 -2.79
N ASN A 18 18.33 7.09 -3.98
CA ASN A 18 19.31 7.99 -4.58
C ASN A 18 19.16 7.97 -6.11
N ALA A 19 19.69 8.99 -6.78
CA ALA A 19 19.54 9.15 -8.23
C ALA A 19 20.20 8.01 -9.02
N ASP A 20 21.33 7.49 -8.53
CA ASP A 20 22.11 6.44 -9.21
C ASP A 20 21.34 5.11 -9.35
N LEU A 21 20.36 4.87 -8.47
CA LEU A 21 19.51 3.68 -8.51
C LEU A 21 18.31 3.79 -9.47
N LEU A 22 18.05 4.97 -10.04
CA LEU A 22 16.85 5.21 -10.85
C LEU A 22 16.79 4.34 -12.10
N GLU A 23 17.88 4.31 -12.89
CA GLU A 23 17.92 3.54 -14.14
C GLU A 23 17.70 2.05 -13.90
N ASN A 24 18.29 1.51 -12.84
CA ASN A 24 18.08 0.12 -12.43
C ASN A 24 16.60 -0.11 -12.06
N GLY A 25 16.01 0.73 -11.20
CA GLY A 25 14.60 0.60 -10.82
C GLY A 25 13.63 0.70 -11.99
N LEU A 26 13.92 1.57 -12.97
CA LEU A 26 13.15 1.66 -14.22
C LEU A 26 13.29 0.39 -15.07
N ALA A 27 14.51 -0.15 -15.22
CA ALA A 27 14.75 -1.36 -15.99
C ALA A 27 14.05 -2.58 -15.36
N GLU A 28 14.11 -2.72 -14.04
CA GLU A 28 13.45 -3.81 -13.32
C GLU A 28 11.93 -3.70 -13.38
N ALA A 29 11.35 -2.52 -13.17
CA ALA A 29 9.91 -2.31 -13.29
C ALA A 29 9.40 -2.56 -14.72
N ARG A 30 10.20 -2.25 -15.76
CA ARG A 30 9.85 -2.50 -17.18
C ARG A 30 9.67 -3.98 -17.53
N LYS A 31 10.18 -4.90 -16.70
CA LYS A 31 9.94 -6.34 -16.86
C LYS A 31 8.45 -6.69 -16.63
N PHE A 32 7.71 -5.85 -15.92
CA PHE A 32 6.31 -6.09 -15.56
C PHE A 32 5.30 -5.26 -16.36
N ASP A 33 5.66 -4.05 -16.79
CA ASP A 33 4.83 -3.21 -17.67
C ASP A 33 5.70 -2.26 -18.52
N ARG A 34 5.27 -1.96 -19.74
CA ARG A 34 5.92 -0.98 -20.62
C ARG A 34 5.69 0.46 -20.17
N ARG A 35 4.57 0.74 -19.49
CA ARG A 35 4.26 2.03 -18.90
C ARG A 35 4.52 1.97 -17.41
N LEU A 36 5.31 2.91 -16.90
CA LEU A 36 5.64 3.01 -15.48
C LEU A 36 5.02 4.27 -14.89
N LEU A 37 4.73 4.21 -13.59
CA LEU A 37 4.34 5.36 -12.80
C LEU A 37 5.46 5.68 -11.81
N VAL A 38 5.84 6.95 -11.76
CA VAL A 38 6.87 7.46 -10.86
C VAL A 38 6.23 8.43 -9.91
N GLU A 39 6.38 8.18 -8.62
CA GLU A 39 5.76 8.96 -7.55
C GLU A 39 6.81 9.35 -6.51
N GLU A 40 6.59 10.47 -5.85
CA GLU A 40 7.34 10.80 -4.64
C GLU A 40 7.12 9.72 -3.58
N PHE A 41 8.19 9.32 -2.89
CA PHE A 41 8.07 8.37 -1.79
C PHE A 41 7.70 9.14 -0.51
N VAL A 42 6.54 8.83 0.06
CA VAL A 42 6.07 9.42 1.32
C VAL A 42 6.43 8.47 2.48
N PRO A 43 7.41 8.80 3.34
CA PRO A 43 7.72 7.99 4.51
C PRO A 43 6.63 8.17 5.57
N GLY A 44 6.23 7.09 6.25
CA GLY A 44 5.25 7.17 7.32
C GLY A 44 4.54 5.86 7.59
N ARG A 45 3.34 5.98 8.16
CA ARG A 45 2.44 4.87 8.49
C ARG A 45 1.66 4.46 7.24
N GLU A 46 1.49 3.16 7.03
CA GLU A 46 0.58 2.64 6.02
C GLU A 46 -0.74 2.25 6.67
N LEU A 47 -1.83 2.81 6.16
CA LEU A 47 -3.18 2.60 6.65
C LEU A 47 -4.02 2.00 5.55
N THR A 48 -5.02 1.21 5.93
CA THR A 48 -5.97 0.67 4.97
C THR A 48 -7.37 0.65 5.54
N VAL A 49 -8.35 0.98 4.71
CA VAL A 49 -9.76 1.07 5.07
C VAL A 49 -10.58 0.16 4.16
N GLY A 50 -11.24 -0.83 4.76
CA GLY A 50 -12.24 -1.63 4.06
C GLY A 50 -13.51 -0.80 3.83
N ILE A 51 -14.04 -0.84 2.62
CA ILE A 51 -15.37 -0.28 2.29
C ILE A 51 -16.30 -1.45 1.95
N LEU A 52 -17.51 -1.44 2.49
CA LEU A 52 -18.58 -2.38 2.15
C LEU A 52 -19.87 -1.60 1.90
N GLY A 53 -20.34 -1.58 0.64
CA GLY A 53 -21.42 -0.70 0.20
C GLY A 53 -21.06 0.76 0.42
N ASP A 54 -21.78 1.42 1.33
CA ASP A 54 -21.58 2.82 1.73
C ASP A 54 -20.89 3.00 3.10
N GLN A 55 -20.37 1.91 3.68
CA GLN A 55 -19.77 1.92 5.00
C GLN A 55 -18.25 1.82 4.93
N ALA A 56 -17.56 2.77 5.58
CA ALA A 56 -16.15 2.63 5.92
C ALA A 56 -15.98 1.81 7.20
N LEU A 57 -15.19 0.75 7.14
CA LEU A 57 -14.87 -0.14 8.27
C LEU A 57 -13.74 0.46 9.13
N PRO A 58 -13.43 -0.12 10.30
CA PRO A 58 -12.29 0.32 11.11
C PRO A 58 -10.99 0.34 10.31
N ILE A 59 -10.17 1.37 10.55
CA ILE A 59 -8.86 1.51 9.91
C ILE A 59 -7.94 0.41 10.43
N ILE A 60 -7.21 -0.23 9.53
CA ILE A 60 -6.14 -1.16 9.85
C ILE A 60 -4.82 -0.45 9.58
N GLU A 61 -3.92 -0.43 10.56
CA GLU A 61 -2.53 -0.02 10.35
C GLU A 61 -1.68 -1.23 9.99
N MET A 62 -0.93 -1.13 8.89
CA MET A 62 0.00 -2.14 8.43
C MET A 62 1.41 -1.72 8.83
N ILE A 63 2.06 -2.51 9.70
CA ILE A 63 3.37 -2.20 10.26
C ILE A 63 4.37 -3.26 9.78
N PRO A 64 5.07 -3.03 8.65
CA PRO A 64 6.14 -3.91 8.18
C PRO A 64 7.23 -4.05 9.26
N LYS A 65 7.72 -5.28 9.49
CA LYS A 65 8.81 -5.50 10.46
C LYS A 65 10.16 -5.02 9.96
N SER A 66 10.31 -4.94 8.64
CA SER A 66 11.49 -4.40 7.99
C SER A 66 11.13 -3.82 6.63
N GLY A 67 11.87 -2.80 6.19
CA GLY A 67 11.68 -2.20 4.87
C GLY A 67 10.33 -1.49 4.75
N PHE A 68 9.58 -1.84 3.70
CA PHE A 68 8.24 -1.31 3.39
C PHE A 68 7.26 -2.49 3.25
N TYR A 69 5.98 -2.24 2.98
CA TYR A 69 4.98 -3.30 2.84
C TYR A 69 5.10 -4.06 1.49
N ASP A 70 6.22 -4.75 1.35
CA ASP A 70 6.60 -5.55 0.21
C ASP A 70 5.96 -6.95 0.23
N PHE A 71 6.27 -7.77 -0.77
CA PHE A 71 5.72 -9.12 -0.90
C PHE A 71 6.07 -10.01 0.31
N THR A 72 7.29 -9.88 0.83
CA THR A 72 7.78 -10.64 1.98
C THR A 72 6.99 -10.31 3.24
N ASN A 73 6.74 -9.03 3.50
CA ASN A 73 5.94 -8.59 4.63
C ASN A 73 4.45 -9.00 4.49
N LYS A 74 3.93 -9.09 3.27
CA LYS A 74 2.56 -9.53 2.97
C LYS A 74 2.36 -11.05 3.13
N TYR A 75 3.35 -11.84 2.73
CA TYR A 75 3.26 -13.31 2.67
C TYR A 75 4.46 -13.98 3.34
N PRO A 76 4.67 -13.76 4.65
CA PRO A 76 5.83 -14.28 5.36
C PRO A 76 5.90 -15.81 5.37
N PHE A 77 4.74 -16.48 5.24
CA PHE A 77 4.66 -17.94 5.15
C PHE A 77 5.24 -18.51 3.83
N LEU A 78 5.35 -17.69 2.77
CA LEU A 78 6.02 -18.09 1.53
C LEU A 78 7.55 -17.94 1.62
N ASN A 79 8.05 -17.17 2.58
CA ASN A 79 9.48 -17.03 2.87
C ASN A 79 9.74 -17.02 4.39
N PRO A 80 9.70 -18.19 5.06
CA PRO A 80 9.81 -18.28 6.51
C PRO A 80 11.14 -17.76 7.08
N GLN A 81 12.18 -17.68 6.24
CA GLN A 81 13.51 -17.22 6.65
C GLN A 81 13.62 -15.68 6.74
N ALA A 82 12.63 -14.95 6.24
CA ALA A 82 12.71 -13.49 6.08
C ALA A 82 12.36 -12.66 7.33
N GLY A 83 12.25 -13.27 8.51
CA GLY A 83 12.08 -12.52 9.77
C GLY A 83 10.63 -12.14 10.15
N GLY A 84 9.64 -12.73 9.47
CA GLY A 84 8.21 -12.56 9.77
C GLY A 84 7.52 -11.46 8.95
N GLY A 85 6.19 -11.43 8.99
CA GLY A 85 5.38 -10.48 8.21
C GLY A 85 5.03 -9.22 8.98
N ALA A 86 4.30 -8.32 8.32
CA ALA A 86 3.79 -7.12 8.95
C ALA A 86 2.84 -7.45 10.11
N GLU A 87 2.87 -6.60 11.13
CA GLU A 87 1.82 -6.55 12.15
C GLU A 87 0.63 -5.74 11.61
N HIS A 88 -0.58 -6.19 11.93
CA HIS A 88 -1.83 -5.52 11.58
C HIS A 88 -2.56 -5.10 12.86
N VAL A 89 -2.73 -3.80 13.06
CA VAL A 89 -3.43 -3.25 14.23
C VAL A 89 -4.80 -2.75 13.80
N CYS A 90 -5.85 -3.35 14.35
CA CYS A 90 -7.24 -3.01 14.05
C CYS A 90 -8.08 -2.94 15.36
N PRO A 91 -8.72 -1.80 15.68
CA PRO A 91 -8.61 -0.51 14.98
C PRO A 91 -7.21 0.10 15.15
N ALA A 92 -6.75 0.84 14.13
CA ALA A 92 -5.51 1.59 14.17
C ALA A 92 -5.49 2.58 15.35
N ARG A 93 -4.33 2.76 15.99
CA ARG A 93 -4.16 3.66 17.14
C ARG A 93 -4.03 5.10 16.62
N ILE A 94 -5.17 5.76 16.43
CA ILE A 94 -5.30 7.10 15.85
C ILE A 94 -6.37 7.86 16.65
N GLU A 95 -6.20 9.16 16.81
CA GLU A 95 -7.22 10.02 17.42
C GLU A 95 -8.55 9.92 16.66
N GLU A 96 -9.66 10.02 17.38
CA GLU A 96 -11.00 9.82 16.82
C GLU A 96 -11.29 10.80 15.67
N ALA A 97 -10.89 12.07 15.81
CA ALA A 97 -11.08 13.09 14.78
C ALA A 97 -10.38 12.72 13.47
N LEU A 98 -9.12 12.28 13.55
CA LEU A 98 -8.33 11.86 12.38
C LEU A 98 -8.85 10.53 11.80
N THR A 99 -9.32 9.61 12.65
CA THR A 99 -9.97 8.36 12.21
C THR A 99 -11.17 8.65 11.32
N ARG A 100 -12.06 9.56 11.75
CA ARG A 100 -13.23 9.97 10.97
C ARG A 100 -12.83 10.63 9.65
N GLN A 101 -11.79 11.48 9.64
CA GLN A 101 -11.29 12.12 8.43
C GLN A 101 -10.76 11.10 7.41
N ILE A 102 -9.99 10.11 7.85
CA ILE A 102 -9.44 9.07 6.97
C ILE A 102 -10.57 8.21 6.38
N GLN A 103 -11.56 7.83 7.19
CA GLN A 103 -12.72 7.06 6.73
C GLN A 103 -13.57 7.84 5.70
N ASP A 104 -13.78 9.15 5.91
CA ASP A 104 -14.46 10.00 4.92
C ASP A 104 -13.69 10.07 3.59
N LEU A 105 -12.37 10.29 3.65
CA LEU A 105 -11.52 10.33 2.46
C LEU A 105 -11.55 9.00 1.70
N ALA A 106 -11.48 7.88 2.40
CA ALA A 106 -11.56 6.55 1.80
C ALA A 106 -12.90 6.33 1.08
N LEU A 107 -14.02 6.73 1.70
CA LEU A 107 -15.34 6.62 1.11
C LEU A 107 -15.51 7.54 -0.11
N ARG A 108 -14.95 8.75 -0.07
CA ARG A 108 -14.93 9.67 -1.21
C ARG A 108 -14.12 9.11 -2.37
N ALA A 109 -12.96 8.51 -2.10
CA ALA A 109 -12.14 7.85 -3.13
C ALA A 109 -12.88 6.66 -3.74
N TYR A 110 -13.52 5.82 -2.93
CA TYR A 110 -14.34 4.70 -3.39
C TYR A 110 -15.46 5.14 -4.35
N ARG A 111 -16.18 6.22 -3.97
CA ARG A 111 -17.28 6.77 -4.76
C ARG A 111 -16.82 7.44 -6.05
N SER A 112 -15.67 8.13 -6.04
CA SER A 112 -15.21 8.92 -7.20
C SER A 112 -14.89 8.07 -8.43
N ILE A 113 -14.56 6.79 -8.23
CA ILE A 113 -14.28 5.83 -9.30
C ILE A 113 -15.42 4.84 -9.56
N GLY A 114 -16.61 5.05 -8.96
CA GLY A 114 -17.82 4.29 -9.26
C GLY A 114 -17.81 2.83 -8.78
N LEU A 115 -17.05 2.51 -7.72
CA LEU A 115 -17.09 1.17 -7.10
C LEU A 115 -18.44 0.93 -6.40
N ARG A 116 -18.84 -0.35 -6.27
CA ARG A 116 -20.23 -0.71 -5.89
C ARG A 116 -20.39 -1.68 -4.71
N VAL A 117 -19.50 -2.67 -4.57
CA VAL A 117 -19.71 -3.75 -3.58
C VAL A 117 -18.78 -3.60 -2.38
N TYR A 118 -17.48 -3.76 -2.61
CA TYR A 118 -16.48 -3.60 -1.57
C TYR A 118 -15.16 -3.17 -2.19
N SER A 119 -14.30 -2.58 -1.37
CA SER A 119 -12.92 -2.30 -1.73
C SER A 119 -12.05 -2.28 -0.48
N ARG A 120 -10.74 -2.23 -0.73
CA ARG A 120 -9.77 -1.82 0.26
C ARG A 120 -9.08 -0.56 -0.27
N VAL A 121 -9.16 0.53 0.47
CA VAL A 121 -8.53 1.81 0.12
C VAL A 121 -7.28 1.94 0.98
N ASP A 122 -6.14 1.98 0.33
CA ASP A 122 -4.82 2.19 0.93
C ASP A 122 -4.40 3.66 0.71
#